data_AF-A0A357BU52-F1
#
_entry.id   AF-A0A357BU52-F1
#
_cell.length_a   1.000
_cell.length_b   1.000
_cell.length_c   1.000
_cell.angle_alpha   90.00
_cell.angle_beta   90.00
_cell.angle_gamma   90.00
#
_symmetry.space_group_name_H-M   'P 1'
#
loop_
_entity.id
_entity.type
_entity.pdbx_description
1 polymer ?
#
loop_
_entity_poly.entity_id
_entity_poly.type
_entity_poly.pdbx_seq_one_letter_code
_entity_poly.pdbx_strand_id
1 'polypeptide(L)'
;MAKKAKRKYSVQTQNRGVSVFYEKPPAYLVETPRKQRASTVAVSRKYAVAFVSDAKSIATGWLKTFNLENAVAFGLPEVDDRYHIWRVPLLRSGTKERIGEIVIDAYSSLVSADATTAPDVLEARLLGRNATEKFARNEKGKAHQMPISFVRNTVILGDSEQALLKMPSQSVDLVFTSPPYYNARPEYEDYLSYESYLLKMRRVIHNCHRVLSEGRSFVMNVSPVLIRRANRNEASKRIAVPFDMHKIFIEEGFDFIDDIHWVKPEGAGWATGRGRRFAADRQPLQYKAV
;
A
#
# COMPACT_ATOMS: atom_id res chain seq x y z
N MET A 1 11.08 39.90 -30.47
CA MET A 1 12.37 39.75 -29.77
C MET A 1 12.21 38.75 -28.62
N ALA A 2 12.58 37.49 -28.82
CA ALA A 2 12.51 36.45 -27.78
C ALA A 2 13.87 36.34 -27.05
N LYS A 3 13.92 36.69 -25.76
CA LYS A 3 15.11 36.48 -24.92
C LYS A 3 15.19 35.00 -24.52
N LYS A 4 16.08 34.22 -25.16
CA LYS A 4 16.46 32.87 -24.71
C LYS A 4 17.10 32.96 -23.32
N ALA A 5 16.46 32.40 -22.30
CA ALA A 5 17.05 32.24 -20.98
C ALA A 5 18.17 31.18 -21.04
N LYS A 6 19.42 31.58 -20.79
CA LYS A 6 20.57 30.66 -20.70
C LYS A 6 20.48 29.88 -19.37
N ARG A 7 20.19 28.56 -19.43
CA ARG A 7 20.33 27.65 -18.27
C ARG A 7 21.81 27.58 -17.84
N LYS A 8 22.10 27.90 -16.58
CA LYS A 8 23.45 27.82 -15.99
C LYS A 8 23.67 26.44 -15.38
N TYR A 9 24.53 25.64 -15.99
CA TYR A 9 25.04 24.39 -15.43
C TYR A 9 26.20 24.68 -14.47
N SER A 10 26.33 23.91 -13.38
CA SER A 10 27.50 23.93 -12.49
C SER A 10 28.24 22.61 -12.62
N VAL A 11 29.55 22.68 -12.88
CA VAL A 11 30.43 21.52 -13.02
C VAL A 11 31.09 21.27 -11.66
N GLN A 12 30.91 20.07 -11.10
CA GLN A 12 31.80 19.54 -10.08
C GLN A 12 32.61 18.40 -10.70
N THR A 13 33.91 18.61 -10.84
CA THR A 13 34.87 17.60 -11.26
C THR A 13 35.27 16.73 -10.08
N GLN A 14 34.93 15.44 -10.12
CA GLN A 14 35.70 14.39 -9.46
C GLN A 14 35.85 13.17 -10.38
N ASN A 15 37.00 12.52 -10.22
CA ASN A 15 37.65 11.57 -11.11
C ASN A 15 36.84 10.31 -11.49
N ARG A 16 37.12 9.83 -12.71
CA ARG A 16 36.70 8.57 -13.39
C ARG A 16 35.44 8.66 -14.28
N GLY A 17 35.65 9.07 -15.53
CA GLY A 17 35.07 8.42 -16.72
C GLY A 17 33.59 8.57 -17.05
N VAL A 18 32.75 9.16 -16.20
CA VAL A 18 31.33 9.43 -16.52
C VAL A 18 30.96 10.84 -16.09
N SER A 19 30.79 11.75 -17.06
CA SER A 19 30.24 13.09 -16.81
C SER A 19 28.71 12.99 -16.67
N VAL A 20 28.22 12.92 -15.44
CA VAL A 20 26.78 13.01 -15.16
C VAL A 20 26.38 14.49 -15.12
N PHE A 21 25.53 14.90 -16.05
CA PHE A 21 24.96 16.25 -16.07
C PHE A 21 23.71 16.28 -15.20
N TYR A 22 23.82 16.86 -14.00
CA TYR A 22 22.65 17.17 -13.18
C TYR A 22 22.07 18.51 -13.61
N GLU A 23 20.78 18.55 -13.98
CA GLU A 23 20.05 19.82 -13.94
C GLU A 23 19.96 20.29 -12.49
N LYS A 24 20.17 21.59 -12.26
CA LYS A 24 19.94 22.15 -10.94
C LYS A 24 18.50 21.84 -10.51
N PRO A 25 18.27 21.38 -9.27
CA PRO A 25 16.93 21.12 -8.78
C PRO A 25 16.02 22.33 -9.05
N PRO A 26 14.79 22.12 -9.55
CA PRO A 26 13.87 23.21 -9.83
C PRO A 26 13.67 24.11 -8.61
N ALA A 27 13.54 25.43 -8.84
CA ALA A 27 13.45 26.43 -7.79
C ALA A 27 12.25 26.27 -6.82
N TYR A 28 11.31 25.37 -7.11
CA TYR A 28 10.16 25.08 -6.25
C TYR A 28 10.44 23.97 -5.20
N LEU A 29 11.60 23.31 -5.22
CA LEU A 29 11.98 22.36 -4.18
C LEU A 29 12.39 23.13 -2.92
N VAL A 30 11.46 23.25 -1.97
CA VAL A 30 11.68 23.84 -0.66
C VAL A 30 12.46 22.85 0.20
N GLU A 31 13.70 23.19 0.56
CA GLU A 31 14.42 22.46 1.61
C GLU A 31 13.73 22.71 2.96
N THR A 32 13.03 21.71 3.47
CA THR A 32 12.36 21.81 4.77
C THR A 32 13.41 21.74 5.89
N PRO A 33 13.56 22.79 6.73
CA PRO A 33 14.51 22.74 7.84
C PRO A 33 14.15 21.62 8.81
N ARG A 34 15.16 20.88 9.27
CA ARG A 34 15.02 19.78 10.23
C ARG A 34 14.50 20.34 11.56
N LYS A 35 13.21 20.19 11.86
CA LYS A 35 12.60 20.66 13.13
C LYS A 35 13.33 20.05 14.34
N GLN A 36 13.55 20.87 15.38
CA GLN A 36 13.97 20.39 16.71
C GLN A 36 13.01 19.30 17.20
N ARG A 37 13.52 18.24 17.85
CA ARG A 37 12.71 17.12 18.33
C ARG A 37 11.67 17.61 19.34
N ALA A 38 10.39 17.58 18.95
CA ALA A 38 9.29 17.81 19.87
C ALA A 38 9.29 16.78 21.01
N SER A 39 8.74 17.14 22.17
CA SER A 39 8.51 16.20 23.28
C SER A 39 7.65 15.02 22.80
N THR A 40 7.95 13.80 23.25
CA THR A 40 7.18 12.61 22.85
C THR A 40 5.74 12.70 23.37
N VAL A 41 4.80 12.07 22.66
CA VAL A 41 3.39 12.01 23.07
C VAL A 41 3.26 11.44 24.48
N ALA A 42 4.03 10.39 24.81
CA ALA A 42 4.01 9.78 26.13
C ALA A 42 4.36 10.75 27.26
N VAL A 43 5.39 11.60 27.06
CA VAL A 43 5.77 12.63 28.02
C VAL A 43 4.69 13.72 28.11
N SER A 44 4.17 14.18 26.97
CA SER A 44 3.11 15.19 26.93
C SER A 44 1.82 14.73 27.62
N ARG A 45 1.50 13.44 27.53
CA ARG A 45 0.30 12.83 28.12
C ARG A 45 0.51 12.32 29.54
N LYS A 46 1.73 12.43 30.09
CA LYS A 46 2.10 11.95 31.43
C LYS A 46 1.80 10.46 31.64
N TYR A 47 2.10 9.65 30.63
CA TYR A 47 2.00 8.20 30.75
C TYR A 47 3.00 7.65 31.77
N ALA A 48 2.62 6.59 32.49
CA ALA A 48 3.53 5.85 33.35
C ALA A 48 4.56 5.07 32.53
N VAL A 49 4.17 4.59 31.34
CA VAL A 49 5.08 3.99 30.36
C VAL A 49 5.55 5.08 29.39
N ALA A 50 6.72 5.66 29.68
CA ALA A 50 7.23 6.83 28.95
C ALA A 50 8.16 6.43 27.80
N PHE A 51 8.90 5.33 27.96
CA PHE A 51 9.94 4.91 27.03
C PHE A 51 9.75 3.46 26.55
N VAL A 52 10.38 3.19 25.40
CA VAL A 52 10.47 1.83 24.83
C VAL A 52 11.10 0.84 25.81
N SER A 53 12.05 1.28 26.65
CA SER A 53 12.66 0.46 27.70
C SER A 53 11.64 -0.02 28.73
N ASP A 54 10.72 0.85 29.12
CA ASP A 54 9.71 0.57 30.16
C ASP A 54 8.73 -0.48 29.64
N ALA A 55 8.24 -0.28 28.41
CA ALA A 55 7.37 -1.23 27.72
C ALA A 55 8.03 -2.61 27.58
N LYS A 56 9.33 -2.66 27.21
CA LYS A 56 10.09 -3.92 27.13
C LYS A 56 10.28 -4.57 28.50
N SER A 57 10.51 -3.79 29.55
CA SER A 57 10.67 -4.30 30.92
C SER A 57 9.37 -4.95 31.43
N ILE A 58 8.25 -4.26 31.27
CA ILE A 58 6.91 -4.76 31.63
C ILE A 58 6.59 -6.04 30.83
N ALA A 59 6.80 -6.00 29.51
CA ALA A 59 6.61 -7.15 28.64
C ALA A 59 7.49 -8.36 29.04
N THR A 60 8.74 -8.12 29.44
CA THR A 60 9.64 -9.17 29.94
C THR A 60 9.11 -9.77 31.25
N GLY A 61 8.61 -8.94 32.17
CA GLY A 61 8.00 -9.40 33.41
C GLY A 61 6.79 -10.31 33.17
N TRP A 62 5.93 -9.95 32.21
CA TRP A 62 4.79 -10.77 31.82
C TRP A 62 5.21 -12.08 31.13
N LEU A 63 6.20 -12.07 30.23
CA LEU A 63 6.67 -13.31 29.59
C LEU A 63 7.26 -14.31 30.59
N LYS A 64 7.90 -13.83 31.66
CA LYS A 64 8.45 -14.68 32.73
C LYS A 64 7.38 -15.46 33.49
N THR A 65 6.14 -14.95 33.59
CA THR A 65 5.06 -15.70 34.26
C THR A 65 4.63 -16.94 33.48
N PHE A 66 5.06 -17.06 32.22
CA PHE A 66 4.80 -18.20 31.34
C PHE A 66 6.09 -18.89 30.85
N ASN A 67 7.26 -18.52 31.39
CA ASN A 67 8.57 -19.08 31.00
C ASN A 67 8.93 -18.91 29.51
N LEU A 68 8.44 -17.83 28.86
CA LEU A 68 8.64 -17.58 27.44
C LEU A 68 9.77 -16.56 27.15
N GLU A 69 10.38 -15.96 28.17
CA GLU A 69 11.29 -14.82 28.03
C GLU A 69 12.56 -15.11 27.21
N ASN A 70 13.01 -16.36 27.17
CA ASN A 70 14.20 -16.77 26.42
C ASN A 70 13.88 -17.20 24.98
N ALA A 71 12.61 -17.54 24.70
CA ALA A 71 12.14 -17.98 23.39
C ALA A 71 11.68 -16.82 22.49
N VAL A 72 11.55 -15.62 23.07
CA VAL A 72 10.97 -14.44 22.43
C VAL A 72 11.94 -13.27 22.42
N ALA A 73 11.98 -12.54 21.32
CA ALA A 73 12.63 -11.23 21.19
C ALA A 73 11.56 -10.15 20.96
N PHE A 74 11.89 -8.88 21.20
CA PHE A 74 10.97 -7.77 20.94
C PHE A 74 11.19 -7.13 19.58
N GLY A 75 10.10 -6.82 18.89
CA GLY A 75 10.10 -5.88 17.77
C GLY A 75 10.27 -4.44 18.23
N LEU A 76 9.80 -3.49 17.41
CA LEU A 76 9.78 -2.07 17.78
C LEU A 76 8.49 -1.79 18.57
N PRO A 77 8.56 -1.45 19.87
CA PRO A 77 7.38 -1.04 20.60
C PRO A 77 6.94 0.35 20.17
N GLU A 78 5.63 0.53 20.03
CA GLU A 78 5.02 1.77 19.59
C GLU A 78 3.87 2.16 20.53
N VAL A 79 3.68 3.46 20.71
CA VAL A 79 2.56 4.01 21.46
C VAL A 79 1.41 4.26 20.51
N ASP A 80 0.26 3.66 20.83
CA ASP A 80 -1.02 3.92 20.19
C ASP A 80 -1.76 4.93 21.06
N ASP A 81 -1.52 6.21 20.77
CA ASP A 81 -1.98 7.33 21.57
C ASP A 81 -3.50 7.55 21.51
N ARG A 82 -4.17 7.01 20.48
CA ARG A 82 -5.63 7.01 20.37
C ARG A 82 -6.28 6.17 21.46
N TYR A 83 -5.69 5.02 21.78
CA TYR A 83 -6.20 4.10 22.80
C TYR A 83 -5.42 4.16 24.11
N HIS A 84 -4.36 4.98 24.17
CA HIS A 84 -3.49 5.14 25.33
C HIS A 84 -2.82 3.82 25.74
N ILE A 85 -2.35 3.06 24.76
CA ILE A 85 -1.67 1.77 24.98
C ILE A 85 -0.30 1.74 24.31
N TRP A 86 0.58 0.89 24.82
CA TRP A 86 1.80 0.47 24.15
C TRP A 86 1.60 -0.89 23.53
N ARG A 87 1.97 -1.03 22.27
CA ARG A 87 2.03 -2.32 21.57
C ARG A 87 3.49 -2.76 21.52
N VAL A 88 3.77 -3.95 22.04
CA VAL A 88 5.10 -4.56 22.06
C VAL A 88 5.06 -5.80 21.16
N PRO A 89 5.51 -5.72 19.89
CA PRO A 89 5.55 -6.88 19.02
C PRO A 89 6.50 -7.96 19.57
N LEU A 90 6.05 -9.21 19.55
CA LEU A 90 6.84 -10.37 19.93
C LEU A 90 7.36 -11.08 18.69
N LEU A 91 8.65 -11.38 18.69
CA LEU A 91 9.37 -12.07 17.62
C LEU A 91 9.92 -13.40 18.15
N ARG A 92 10.03 -14.42 17.31
CA ARG A 92 10.77 -15.64 17.67
C ARG A 92 12.26 -15.31 17.85
N SER A 93 12.83 -15.71 18.99
CA SER A 93 14.25 -15.50 19.29
C SER A 93 15.16 -16.02 18.18
N GLY A 94 16.22 -15.26 17.87
CA GLY A 94 17.14 -15.55 16.77
C GLY A 94 16.57 -15.30 15.37
N THR A 95 15.32 -14.88 15.24
CA THR A 95 14.68 -14.59 13.94
C THR A 95 13.95 -13.24 13.96
N LYS A 96 13.46 -12.81 12.79
CA LYS A 96 12.56 -11.64 12.65
C LYS A 96 11.10 -12.05 12.45
N GLU A 97 10.74 -13.31 12.72
CA GLU A 97 9.36 -13.79 12.57
C GLU A 97 8.49 -13.25 13.71
N ARG A 98 7.41 -12.54 13.38
CA ARG A 98 6.44 -12.05 14.38
C ARG A 98 5.54 -13.19 14.83
N ILE A 99 5.51 -13.42 16.13
CA ILE A 99 4.72 -14.49 16.77
C ILE A 99 3.58 -13.96 17.63
N GLY A 100 3.52 -12.65 17.90
CA GLY A 100 2.43 -12.04 18.66
C GLY A 100 2.69 -10.59 19.03
N GLU A 101 1.95 -10.11 20.03
CA GLU A 101 2.15 -8.81 20.67
C GLU A 101 1.68 -8.84 22.13
N ILE A 102 2.28 -7.97 22.95
CA ILE A 102 1.80 -7.61 24.29
C ILE A 102 1.29 -6.18 24.25
N VAL A 103 0.11 -5.97 24.83
CA VAL A 103 -0.53 -4.66 24.93
C VAL A 103 -0.50 -4.20 26.38
N ILE A 104 0.07 -3.02 26.60
CA ILE A 104 0.27 -2.43 27.93
C ILE A 104 -0.51 -1.12 28.00
N ASP A 105 -1.33 -0.94 29.02
CA ASP A 105 -1.99 0.34 29.28
C ASP A 105 -0.95 1.39 29.68
N ALA A 106 -0.94 2.54 28.98
CA ALA A 106 0.12 3.52 29.12
C ALA A 106 0.08 4.29 30.44
N TYR A 107 -1.08 4.39 31.09
CA TYR A 107 -1.23 5.11 32.37
C TYR A 107 -0.98 4.23 33.59
N SER A 108 -1.45 2.98 33.56
CA SER A 108 -1.39 2.05 34.69
C SER A 108 -0.21 1.09 34.64
N SER A 109 0.48 0.98 33.49
CA SER A 109 1.55 -0.01 33.24
C SER A 109 1.10 -1.48 33.28
N LEU A 110 -0.22 -1.74 33.34
CA LEU A 110 -0.77 -3.09 33.38
C LEU A 110 -0.87 -3.68 31.97
N VAL A 111 -0.64 -4.98 31.84
CA VAL A 111 -0.85 -5.72 30.59
C VAL A 111 -2.34 -6.00 30.41
N SER A 112 -2.90 -5.62 29.28
CA SER A 112 -4.28 -5.97 28.88
C SER A 112 -4.30 -7.41 28.38
N ALA A 113 -4.94 -8.30 29.13
CA ALA A 113 -4.99 -9.73 28.83
C ALA A 113 -5.81 -10.03 27.56
N ASP A 114 -6.85 -9.24 27.30
CA ASP A 114 -7.78 -9.35 26.17
C ASP A 114 -7.19 -8.84 24.84
N ALA A 115 -6.30 -7.85 24.88
CA ALA A 115 -5.62 -7.33 23.70
C ALA A 115 -4.23 -7.97 23.44
N THR A 116 -3.69 -8.69 24.42
CA THR A 116 -2.41 -9.40 24.32
C THR A 116 -2.59 -10.78 23.68
N THR A 117 -1.60 -11.22 22.90
CA THR A 117 -1.62 -12.59 22.36
C THR A 117 -1.56 -13.61 23.50
N ALA A 118 -2.53 -14.53 23.54
CA ALA A 118 -2.62 -15.52 24.60
C ALA A 118 -1.36 -16.44 24.65
N PRO A 119 -0.89 -16.85 25.85
CA PRO A 119 0.33 -17.64 25.99
C PRO A 119 0.32 -18.97 25.23
N ASP A 120 -0.80 -19.68 25.20
CA ASP A 120 -0.98 -20.93 24.46
C ASP A 120 -0.83 -20.75 22.94
N VAL A 121 -1.30 -19.62 22.42
CA VAL A 121 -1.09 -19.23 21.01
C VAL A 121 0.38 -18.92 20.73
N LEU A 122 1.09 -18.25 21.66
CA LEU A 122 2.52 -18.00 21.53
C LEU A 122 3.31 -19.31 21.52
N GLU A 123 3.01 -20.24 22.42
CA GLU A 123 3.61 -21.57 22.46
C GLU A 123 3.36 -22.36 21.18
N ALA A 124 2.12 -22.39 20.70
CA ALA A 124 1.78 -23.08 19.45
C ALA A 124 2.58 -22.53 18.25
N ARG A 125 2.71 -21.20 18.15
CA ARG A 125 3.51 -20.55 17.10
C ARG A 125 5.00 -20.85 17.26
N LEU A 126 5.53 -20.85 18.49
CA LEU A 126 6.91 -21.21 18.78
C LEU A 126 7.21 -22.68 18.41
N LEU A 127 6.25 -23.58 18.58
CA LEU A 127 6.35 -24.99 18.17
C LEU A 127 6.15 -25.20 16.65
N GLY A 128 5.98 -24.13 15.87
CA GLY A 128 5.83 -24.19 14.42
C GLY A 128 4.44 -24.64 13.96
N ARG A 129 3.44 -24.65 14.85
CA ARG A 129 2.04 -24.89 14.50
C ARG A 129 1.42 -23.60 13.96
N ASN A 130 1.98 -23.10 12.86
CA ASN A 130 1.48 -21.89 12.20
C ASN A 130 0.44 -22.26 11.14
N ALA A 131 -0.79 -21.80 11.33
CA ALA A 131 -1.65 -21.49 10.19
C ALA A 131 -1.19 -20.13 9.64
N THR A 132 -0.92 -20.06 8.34
CA THR A 132 -0.76 -18.84 7.54
C THR A 132 0.66 -18.34 7.23
N GLU A 133 0.71 -17.69 6.08
CA GLU A 133 1.74 -17.61 5.05
C GLU A 133 3.00 -16.84 5.44
N LYS A 134 4.13 -17.29 4.86
CA LYS A 134 5.40 -16.56 4.89
C LYS A 134 5.23 -15.25 4.12
N PHE A 135 4.89 -14.16 4.80
CA PHE A 135 5.04 -12.83 4.23
C PHE A 135 6.48 -12.67 3.78
N ALA A 136 6.68 -12.50 2.47
CA ALA A 136 7.99 -12.26 1.89
C ALA A 136 8.59 -11.02 2.56
N ARG A 137 9.80 -11.17 3.09
CA ARG A 137 10.50 -10.07 3.77
C ARG A 137 11.02 -9.11 2.70
N ASN A 138 10.54 -7.87 2.73
CA ASN A 138 11.32 -6.76 2.18
C ASN A 138 12.42 -6.43 3.19
N GLU A 139 13.60 -7.04 3.01
CA GLU A 139 14.80 -6.54 3.69
C GLU A 139 14.99 -5.08 3.30
N LYS A 140 15.33 -4.20 4.25
CA LYS A 140 15.75 -2.84 3.91
C LYS A 140 16.98 -2.95 3.02
N GLY A 141 16.76 -2.87 1.70
CA GLY A 141 17.84 -2.73 0.74
C GLY A 141 18.71 -1.55 1.15
N LYS A 142 20.02 -1.65 0.90
CA LYS A 142 20.94 -0.50 0.98
C LYS A 142 20.26 0.71 0.34
N ALA A 143 20.52 1.92 0.84
CA ALA A 143 19.97 3.15 0.25
C ALA A 143 20.22 3.15 -1.26
N HIS A 144 19.21 2.80 -2.05
CA HIS A 144 19.32 2.80 -3.49
C HIS A 144 19.30 4.28 -3.88
N GLN A 145 20.32 4.72 -4.61
CA GLN A 145 20.27 6.03 -5.26
C GLN A 145 19.03 6.00 -6.15
N MET A 146 18.06 6.86 -5.86
CA MET A 146 16.83 6.96 -6.64
C MET A 146 17.21 7.59 -7.99
N PRO A 147 17.25 6.81 -9.09
CA PRO A 147 17.61 7.38 -10.38
C PRO A 147 16.51 8.36 -10.78
N ILE A 148 16.91 9.52 -11.29
CA ILE A 148 15.97 10.43 -11.95
C ILE A 148 15.60 9.78 -13.29
N SER A 149 14.31 9.65 -13.58
CA SER A 149 13.87 9.12 -14.87
C SER A 149 14.50 9.91 -16.03
N PHE A 150 15.13 9.19 -16.95
CA PHE A 150 15.69 9.76 -18.19
C PHE A 150 14.68 9.82 -19.33
N VAL A 151 13.44 9.35 -19.09
CA VAL A 151 12.38 9.28 -20.09
C VAL A 151 11.85 10.69 -20.35
N ARG A 152 11.76 11.07 -21.63
CA ARG A 152 11.18 12.34 -22.05
C ARG A 152 9.67 12.21 -22.22
N ASN A 153 8.95 13.33 -22.17
CA ASN A 153 7.54 13.39 -22.52
C ASN A 153 7.31 12.79 -23.91
N THR A 154 6.65 11.65 -23.97
CA THR A 154 6.49 10.84 -25.18
C THR A 154 5.09 10.23 -25.19
N VAL A 155 4.43 10.23 -26.35
CA VAL A 155 3.19 9.48 -26.58
C VAL A 155 3.51 8.30 -27.48
N ILE A 156 3.20 7.09 -27.02
CA ILE A 156 3.39 5.86 -27.79
C ILE A 156 2.00 5.40 -28.21
N LEU A 157 1.77 5.34 -29.52
CA LEU A 157 0.54 4.78 -30.08
C LEU A 157 0.70 3.27 -30.25
N GLY A 158 -0.12 2.48 -29.55
CA GLY A 158 -0.14 1.04 -29.67
C GLY A 158 -0.69 0.34 -28.43
N ASP A 159 -0.58 -0.98 -28.42
CA ASP A 159 -0.91 -1.81 -27.27
C ASP A 159 0.04 -1.53 -26.10
N SER A 160 -0.52 -1.25 -24.92
CA SER A 160 0.25 -0.85 -23.75
C SER A 160 1.15 -1.96 -23.21
N GLU A 161 0.73 -3.23 -23.30
CA GLU A 161 1.53 -4.38 -22.90
C GLU A 161 2.80 -4.46 -23.77
N GLN A 162 2.64 -4.33 -25.10
CA GLN A 162 3.74 -4.36 -26.06
C GLN A 162 4.66 -3.14 -25.94
N ALA A 163 4.11 -1.96 -25.66
CA ALA A 163 4.89 -0.74 -25.45
C ALA A 163 5.77 -0.84 -24.19
N LEU A 164 5.19 -1.33 -23.08
CA LEU A 164 5.92 -1.47 -21.81
C LEU A 164 7.09 -2.45 -21.94
N LEU A 165 6.97 -3.55 -22.71
CA LEU A 165 8.06 -4.50 -22.96
C LEU A 165 9.32 -3.83 -23.54
N LYS A 166 9.17 -2.75 -24.32
CA LYS A 166 10.27 -2.01 -24.93
C LYS A 166 10.88 -0.96 -24.00
N MET A 167 10.23 -0.67 -22.87
CA MET A 167 10.71 0.31 -21.91
C MET A 167 11.79 -0.29 -20.99
N PRO A 168 12.85 0.46 -20.64
CA PRO A 168 13.85 -0.01 -19.69
C PRO A 168 13.27 -0.25 -18.29
N SER A 169 13.83 -1.21 -17.55
CA SER A 169 13.48 -1.43 -16.15
C SER A 169 13.82 -0.21 -15.30
N GLN A 170 13.05 0.03 -14.23
CA GLN A 170 13.27 1.13 -13.28
C GLN A 170 13.46 2.51 -13.95
N SER A 171 12.71 2.78 -15.01
CA SER A 171 12.73 4.03 -15.77
C SER A 171 11.54 4.95 -15.47
N VAL A 172 10.56 4.50 -14.69
CA VAL A 172 9.32 5.21 -14.38
C VAL A 172 9.20 5.44 -12.88
N ASP A 173 8.85 6.67 -12.49
CA ASP A 173 8.67 7.07 -11.09
C ASP A 173 7.21 7.00 -10.61
N LEU A 174 6.24 6.97 -11.53
CA LEU A 174 4.81 6.88 -11.23
C LEU A 174 4.08 6.26 -12.42
N VAL A 175 3.25 5.25 -12.14
CA VAL A 175 2.23 4.77 -13.07
C VAL A 175 0.89 5.30 -12.59
N PHE A 176 0.14 5.99 -13.45
CA PHE A 176 -1.21 6.48 -13.18
C PHE A 176 -2.13 6.10 -14.33
N THR A 177 -3.17 5.31 -14.07
CA THR A 177 -4.01 4.76 -15.15
C THR A 177 -5.45 4.49 -14.72
N SER A 178 -6.32 4.37 -15.71
CA SER A 178 -7.68 3.84 -15.61
C SER A 178 -7.84 2.83 -16.75
N PRO A 179 -7.71 1.51 -16.49
CA PRO A 179 -7.74 0.51 -17.56
C PRO A 179 -9.10 0.46 -18.26
N PRO A 180 -9.18 -0.03 -19.50
CA PRO A 180 -10.45 -0.33 -20.14
C PRO A 180 -11.17 -1.40 -19.31
N TYR A 181 -12.34 -1.08 -18.77
CA TYR A 181 -13.07 -2.01 -17.92
C TYR A 181 -13.72 -3.13 -18.74
N TYR A 182 -13.73 -4.34 -18.19
CA TYR A 182 -14.28 -5.55 -18.81
C TYR A 182 -15.63 -5.29 -19.51
N ASN A 183 -15.57 -5.26 -20.84
CA ASN A 183 -16.68 -5.08 -21.80
C ASN A 183 -17.64 -3.94 -21.42
N ALA A 184 -17.16 -2.93 -20.69
CA ALA A 184 -17.98 -1.78 -20.28
C ALA A 184 -18.27 -0.86 -21.48
N ARG A 185 -17.32 -0.79 -22.42
CA ARG A 185 -17.48 -0.15 -23.73
C ARG A 185 -16.79 -1.02 -24.80
N PRO A 186 -17.55 -1.74 -25.64
CA PRO A 186 -16.97 -2.58 -26.70
C PRO A 186 -16.06 -1.82 -27.68
N GLU A 187 -16.25 -0.50 -27.81
CA GLU A 187 -15.41 0.40 -28.63
C GLU A 187 -13.96 0.49 -28.16
N TYR A 188 -13.67 0.18 -26.89
CA TYR A 188 -12.31 0.20 -26.35
C TYR A 188 -11.64 -1.15 -26.52
N GLU A 189 -12.23 -2.18 -25.95
CA GLU A 189 -11.74 -3.55 -26.03
C GLU A 189 -12.86 -4.53 -25.66
N ASP A 190 -12.88 -5.67 -26.34
CA ASP A 190 -13.86 -6.73 -26.11
C ASP A 190 -13.13 -8.03 -25.74
N TYR A 191 -13.33 -8.45 -24.50
CA TYR A 191 -12.70 -9.62 -23.91
C TYR A 191 -13.65 -10.81 -23.98
N LEU A 192 -13.11 -11.97 -24.38
CA LEU A 192 -13.88 -13.21 -24.48
C LEU A 192 -14.47 -13.66 -23.13
N SER A 193 -13.70 -13.46 -22.06
CA SER A 193 -14.10 -13.84 -20.70
C SER A 193 -13.49 -12.91 -19.67
N TYR A 194 -14.08 -12.88 -18.48
CA TYR A 194 -13.53 -12.09 -17.37
C TYR A 194 -12.11 -12.53 -17.00
N GLU A 195 -11.83 -13.84 -17.09
CA GLU A 195 -10.48 -14.36 -16.86
C GLU A 195 -9.47 -13.84 -17.89
N SER A 196 -9.86 -13.76 -19.17
CA SER A 196 -8.99 -13.20 -20.21
C SER A 196 -8.67 -11.72 -19.95
N TYR A 197 -9.61 -10.97 -19.39
CA TYR A 197 -9.41 -9.60 -18.93
C TYR A 197 -8.44 -9.54 -17.74
N LEU A 198 -8.64 -10.35 -16.71
CA LEU A 198 -7.73 -10.40 -15.55
C LEU A 198 -6.30 -10.76 -15.97
N LEU A 199 -6.16 -11.71 -16.90
CA LEU A 199 -4.86 -12.10 -17.43
C LEU A 199 -4.19 -10.99 -18.24
N LYS A 200 -4.95 -10.23 -19.04
CA LYS A 200 -4.42 -9.03 -19.73
C LYS A 200 -3.96 -7.99 -18.71
N MET A 201 -4.77 -7.71 -17.69
CA MET A 201 -4.41 -6.75 -16.62
C MET A 201 -3.15 -7.19 -15.89
N ARG A 202 -3.03 -8.48 -15.53
CA ARG A 202 -1.83 -9.04 -14.90
C ARG A 202 -0.57 -8.81 -15.74
N ARG A 203 -0.60 -9.08 -17.05
CA ARG A 203 0.57 -8.85 -17.93
C ARG A 203 0.99 -7.37 -17.97
N VAL A 204 0.03 -6.46 -18.01
CA VAL A 204 0.29 -5.02 -17.98
C VAL A 204 0.87 -4.62 -16.60
N ILE A 205 0.27 -5.07 -15.50
CA ILE A 205 0.74 -4.80 -14.13
C ILE A 205 2.16 -5.35 -13.91
N HIS A 206 2.44 -6.56 -14.38
CA HIS A 206 3.76 -7.18 -14.34
C HIS A 206 4.81 -6.34 -15.08
N ASN A 207 4.49 -5.90 -16.30
CA ASN A 207 5.38 -5.04 -17.07
C ASN A 207 5.57 -3.66 -16.41
N CYS A 208 4.52 -3.11 -15.81
CA CYS A 208 4.58 -1.89 -15.00
C CYS A 208 5.52 -2.07 -13.80
N HIS A 209 5.44 -3.19 -13.06
CA HIS A 209 6.32 -3.48 -11.93
C HIS A 209 7.80 -3.44 -12.35
N ARG A 210 8.14 -4.02 -13.51
CA ARG A 210 9.51 -4.00 -14.03
C ARG A 210 10.02 -2.60 -14.37
N VAL A 211 9.19 -1.77 -15.02
CA VAL A 211 9.60 -0.41 -15.45
C VAL A 211 9.57 0.59 -14.31
N LEU A 212 8.80 0.32 -13.26
CA LEU A 212 8.71 1.16 -12.07
C LEU A 212 10.00 1.02 -11.24
N SER A 213 10.53 2.14 -10.76
CA SER A 213 11.66 2.11 -9.82
C SER A 213 11.21 1.66 -8.43
N GLU A 214 12.13 1.13 -7.63
CA GLU A 214 11.84 0.67 -6.26
C GLU A 214 11.30 1.82 -5.38
N GLY A 215 10.32 1.52 -4.52
CA GLY A 215 9.70 2.50 -3.61
C GLY A 215 8.81 3.56 -4.28
N ARG A 216 8.38 3.31 -5.53
CA ARG A 216 7.47 4.19 -6.29
C ARG A 216 6.03 3.68 -6.28
N SER A 217 5.12 4.52 -6.73
CA SER A 217 3.68 4.23 -6.67
C SER A 217 3.11 3.83 -8.03
N PHE A 218 2.20 2.87 -8.00
CA PHE A 218 1.25 2.59 -9.06
C PHE A 218 -0.15 2.98 -8.56
N VAL A 219 -0.76 3.97 -9.21
CA VAL A 219 -2.13 4.42 -8.95
C VAL A 219 -3.05 3.94 -10.06
N MET A 220 -4.02 3.09 -9.71
CA MET A 220 -5.01 2.55 -10.64
C MET A 220 -6.41 2.99 -10.22
N ASN A 221 -7.09 3.73 -11.11
CA ASN A 221 -8.51 4.03 -10.96
C ASN A 221 -9.33 2.89 -11.56
N VAL A 222 -10.02 2.15 -10.71
CA VAL A 222 -10.92 1.05 -11.09
C VAL A 222 -12.22 1.14 -10.33
N SER A 223 -13.29 0.63 -10.94
CA SER A 223 -14.61 0.61 -10.31
C SER A 223 -15.33 -0.71 -10.59
N PRO A 224 -16.31 -1.11 -9.75
CA PRO A 224 -17.13 -2.28 -10.04
C PRO A 224 -17.87 -2.14 -11.38
N VAL A 225 -17.90 -3.24 -12.14
CA VAL A 225 -18.55 -3.29 -13.46
C VAL A 225 -19.95 -3.88 -13.31
N LEU A 226 -20.94 -3.26 -13.96
CA LEU A 226 -22.32 -3.75 -14.00
C LEU A 226 -22.56 -4.54 -15.29
N ILE A 227 -22.77 -5.84 -15.16
CA ILE A 227 -23.30 -6.68 -16.23
C ILE A 227 -24.82 -6.52 -16.25
N ARG A 228 -25.35 -6.07 -17.38
CA ARG A 228 -26.79 -5.94 -17.59
C ARG A 228 -27.45 -7.32 -17.70
N ARG A 229 -28.68 -7.43 -17.22
CA ARG A 229 -29.51 -8.63 -17.41
C ARG A 229 -29.78 -8.87 -18.90
N ALA A 230 -29.86 -10.14 -19.32
CA ALA A 230 -30.21 -10.46 -20.70
C ALA A 230 -31.72 -10.34 -20.94
N ASN A 231 -32.53 -10.67 -19.93
CA ASN A 231 -33.99 -10.63 -20.01
C ASN A 231 -34.63 -10.13 -18.70
N ARG A 232 -35.96 -9.95 -18.70
CA ARG A 232 -36.72 -9.39 -17.56
C ARG A 232 -36.71 -10.28 -16.31
N ASN A 233 -36.48 -11.58 -16.47
CA ASN A 233 -36.48 -12.56 -15.37
C ASN A 233 -35.11 -12.70 -14.70
N GLU A 234 -34.08 -12.08 -15.25
CA GLU A 234 -32.73 -12.06 -14.70
C GLU A 234 -32.43 -10.77 -13.93
N ALA A 235 -31.50 -10.88 -12.98
CA ALA A 235 -30.95 -9.74 -12.27
C ALA A 235 -29.61 -9.32 -12.89
N SER A 236 -29.34 -8.01 -12.91
CA SER A 236 -28.01 -7.50 -13.22
C SER A 236 -26.98 -8.05 -12.21
N LYS A 237 -25.76 -8.34 -12.67
CA LYS A 237 -24.65 -8.77 -11.81
C LYS A 237 -23.62 -7.65 -11.70
N ARG A 238 -23.01 -7.51 -10.52
CA ARG A 238 -21.82 -6.65 -10.34
C ARG A 238 -20.59 -7.51 -10.22
N ILE A 239 -19.58 -7.18 -11.00
CA ILE A 239 -18.24 -7.75 -10.84
C ILE A 239 -17.44 -6.79 -9.96
N ALA A 240 -16.81 -7.35 -8.94
CA ALA A 240 -16.06 -6.63 -7.93
C ALA A 240 -14.61 -6.38 -8.38
N VAL A 241 -14.45 -5.85 -9.59
CA VAL A 241 -13.15 -5.66 -10.29
C VAL A 241 -12.05 -5.08 -9.41
N PRO A 242 -12.29 -4.05 -8.56
CA PRO A 242 -11.24 -3.52 -7.69
C PRO A 242 -10.60 -4.58 -6.77
N PHE A 243 -11.37 -5.52 -6.23
CA PHE A 243 -10.83 -6.57 -5.35
C PHE A 243 -9.99 -7.58 -6.12
N ASP A 244 -10.40 -7.92 -7.34
CA ASP A 244 -9.61 -8.80 -8.21
C ASP A 244 -8.30 -8.12 -8.62
N MET A 245 -8.33 -6.81 -8.90
CA MET A 245 -7.11 -6.02 -9.15
C MET A 245 -6.20 -6.00 -7.93
N HIS A 246 -6.74 -5.75 -6.73
CA HIS A 246 -5.95 -5.80 -5.48
C HIS A 246 -5.23 -7.13 -5.32
N LYS A 247 -5.94 -8.25 -5.54
CA LYS A 247 -5.34 -9.58 -5.49
C LYS A 247 -4.18 -9.71 -6.49
N ILE A 248 -4.37 -9.29 -7.74
CA ILE A 248 -3.31 -9.31 -8.76
C ILE A 248 -2.12 -8.44 -8.33
N PHE A 249 -2.35 -7.23 -7.82
CA PHE A 249 -1.27 -6.36 -7.34
C PHE A 249 -0.42 -7.04 -6.26
N ILE A 250 -1.06 -7.65 -5.25
CA ILE A 250 -0.34 -8.36 -4.17
C ILE A 250 0.45 -9.55 -4.75
N GLU A 251 -0.14 -10.33 -5.65
CA GLU A 251 0.51 -11.48 -6.28
C GLU A 251 1.69 -11.07 -7.20
N GLU A 252 1.63 -9.89 -7.81
CA GLU A 252 2.72 -9.32 -8.63
C GLU A 252 3.76 -8.56 -7.79
N GLY A 253 3.67 -8.59 -6.46
CA GLY A 253 4.70 -8.08 -5.54
C GLY A 253 4.53 -6.62 -5.09
N PHE A 254 3.37 -6.00 -5.34
CA PHE A 254 3.09 -4.66 -4.84
C PHE A 254 2.54 -4.71 -3.41
N ASP A 255 2.88 -3.69 -2.63
CA ASP A 255 2.27 -3.42 -1.33
C ASP A 255 1.05 -2.50 -1.49
N PHE A 256 -0.06 -2.85 -0.84
CA PHE A 256 -1.22 -1.96 -0.77
C PHE A 256 -0.93 -0.79 0.19
N ILE A 257 -1.10 0.44 -0.30
CA ILE A 257 -0.85 1.65 0.49
C ILE A 257 -2.16 2.23 1.02
N ASP A 258 -3.08 2.59 0.12
CA ASP A 258 -4.36 3.19 0.48
C ASP A 258 -5.39 3.09 -0.66
N ASP A 259 -6.67 3.25 -0.34
CA ASP A 259 -7.77 3.38 -1.31
C ASP A 259 -8.29 4.82 -1.33
N ILE A 260 -8.25 5.45 -2.50
CA ILE A 260 -8.71 6.83 -2.70
C ILE A 260 -10.09 6.81 -3.34
N HIS A 261 -11.11 7.16 -2.56
CA HIS A 261 -12.47 7.25 -3.06
C HIS A 261 -12.71 8.52 -3.88
N TRP A 262 -12.80 8.37 -5.20
CA TRP A 262 -13.21 9.45 -6.08
C TRP A 262 -14.73 9.61 -6.11
N VAL A 263 -15.25 10.55 -5.31
CA VAL A 263 -16.66 10.95 -5.34
C VAL A 263 -16.89 11.89 -6.52
N LYS A 264 -17.56 11.39 -7.55
CA LYS A 264 -17.93 12.19 -8.72
C LYS A 264 -19.11 13.11 -8.40
N PRO A 265 -19.13 14.34 -8.96
CA PRO A 265 -20.30 15.20 -8.83
C PRO A 265 -21.53 14.57 -9.50
N GLU A 266 -22.70 15.03 -9.09
CA GLU A 266 -23.96 14.59 -9.66
C GLU A 266 -23.97 14.79 -11.19
N GLY A 267 -24.47 13.80 -11.94
CA GLY A 267 -24.50 13.82 -13.41
C GLY A 267 -23.20 13.36 -14.10
N ALA A 268 -22.05 13.32 -13.42
CA ALA A 268 -20.76 12.93 -14.01
C ALA A 268 -20.49 11.41 -14.05
N GLY A 269 -21.53 10.58 -13.93
CA GLY A 269 -21.40 9.12 -13.96
C GLY A 269 -22.57 8.44 -14.68
N TRP A 270 -22.40 7.16 -15.03
CA TRP A 270 -23.47 6.28 -15.55
C TRP A 270 -24.52 5.93 -14.46
N ALA A 271 -24.88 6.90 -13.62
CA ALA A 271 -25.85 6.75 -12.56
C ALA A 271 -27.25 6.95 -13.14
N THR A 272 -27.70 6.00 -13.97
CA THR A 272 -29.13 5.76 -14.12
C THR A 272 -29.65 5.28 -12.76
N GLY A 273 -29.99 6.22 -11.87
CA GLY A 273 -30.76 6.02 -10.64
C GLY A 273 -30.42 4.76 -9.81
N ARG A 274 -29.16 4.61 -9.37
CA ARG A 274 -28.76 3.50 -8.51
C ARG A 274 -29.59 3.53 -7.22
N GLY A 275 -30.21 2.40 -6.87
CA GLY A 275 -31.00 2.28 -5.65
C GLY A 275 -32.22 3.21 -5.62
N ARG A 276 -32.69 3.78 -6.74
CA ARG A 276 -33.87 4.65 -6.78
C ARG A 276 -35.10 3.99 -6.13
N ARG A 277 -35.30 2.71 -6.42
CA ARG A 277 -36.39 1.92 -5.85
C ARG A 277 -36.23 1.72 -4.35
N PHE A 278 -35.05 1.30 -3.89
CA PHE A 278 -34.75 1.29 -2.46
C PHE A 278 -34.91 2.66 -1.77
N ALA A 279 -34.46 3.75 -2.40
CA ALA A 279 -34.55 5.08 -1.83
C ALA A 279 -36.02 5.54 -1.68
N ALA A 280 -36.88 5.18 -2.63
CA ALA A 280 -38.31 5.47 -2.61
C ALA A 280 -39.08 4.56 -1.65
N ASP A 281 -38.93 3.24 -1.80
CA ASP A 281 -39.81 2.25 -1.17
C ASP A 281 -39.22 1.69 0.14
N ARG A 282 -37.94 1.99 0.44
CA ARG A 282 -37.17 1.51 1.61
C ARG A 282 -37.19 -0.01 1.81
N GLN A 283 -37.54 -0.78 0.77
CA GLN A 283 -37.62 -2.23 0.81
C GLN A 283 -36.24 -2.86 0.52
N PRO A 284 -35.66 -3.65 1.45
CA PRO A 284 -34.31 -4.18 1.31
C PRO A 284 -34.05 -5.01 0.05
N LEU A 285 -35.08 -5.60 -0.57
CA LEU A 285 -34.95 -6.38 -1.81
C LEU A 285 -34.82 -5.53 -3.08
N GLN A 286 -35.08 -4.22 -2.99
CA GLN A 286 -35.11 -3.31 -4.12
C GLN A 286 -33.81 -2.50 -4.32
N TYR A 287 -32.72 -2.94 -3.70
CA TYR A 287 -31.37 -2.37 -3.85
C TYR A 287 -30.72 -2.68 -5.19
N LYS A 288 -31.22 -3.69 -5.92
CA LYS A 288 -30.68 -4.10 -7.22
C LYS A 288 -30.85 -2.99 -8.25
N ALA A 289 -29.86 -2.84 -9.14
CA ALA A 289 -30.00 -1.95 -10.28
C ALA A 289 -31.09 -2.51 -11.21
N VAL A 290 -32.03 -1.66 -11.62
CA VAL A 290 -33.14 -2.01 -12.54
C VAL A 290 -32.65 -1.96 -13.98
#